data_AF-I6QAJ2-F1
#
_entry.id   AF-I6QAJ2-F1
#
_cell.length_a   1.000
_cell.length_b   1.000
_cell.length_c   1.000
_cell.angle_alpha   90.00
_cell.angle_beta   90.00
_cell.angle_gamma   90.00
#
_symmetry.space_group_name_H-M   'P 1'
#
loop_
_entity.id
_entity.type
_entity.pdbx_description
1 polymer ?
#
loop_
_entity_poly.entity_id
_entity_poly.type
_entity_poly.pdbx_seq_one_letter_code
_entity_poly.pdbx_strand_id
1 'polypeptide(L)'
;MAGPSLTIFFLSLLFFCAISEASKCSVKGLPEVRNISALPQSNYGRGGLAHTTVAGSLLHGLKEVEVWLQTFSPGSGTPIHRHSCEEVFVVLKGSGTLYLAPNSHEKSPGKPQEFSVFANSTFHIPVNDAHQVRNTNEHEDLQVLVVISRPPVKVFIYEDWFVPHTAAKLKFPFYWDEECLEVEPPPKDEL
;
A
#
# COMPACT_ATOMS: atom_id res chain seq x y z
N MET A 1 -18.65 -27.35 -45.42
CA MET A 1 -18.53 -25.93 -45.04
C MET A 1 -18.95 -25.79 -43.59
N ALA A 2 -18.02 -26.02 -42.66
CA ALA A 2 -18.22 -25.75 -41.23
C ALA A 2 -17.45 -24.45 -40.93
N GLY A 3 -18.16 -23.43 -40.50
CA GLY A 3 -17.74 -22.03 -40.65
C GLY A 3 -16.64 -21.57 -39.69
N PRO A 4 -15.97 -20.45 -40.00
CA PRO A 4 -14.90 -19.85 -39.18
C PRO A 4 -15.41 -19.18 -37.88
N SER A 5 -16.65 -19.46 -37.46
CA SER A 5 -17.39 -18.63 -36.51
C SER A 5 -16.99 -18.85 -35.05
N LEU A 6 -16.43 -20.02 -34.69
CA LEU A 6 -16.11 -20.33 -33.30
C LEU A 6 -14.77 -19.73 -32.86
N THR A 7 -13.78 -19.70 -33.75
CA THR A 7 -12.44 -19.17 -33.47
C THR A 7 -12.44 -17.65 -33.31
N ILE A 8 -13.30 -16.94 -34.04
CA ILE A 8 -13.44 -15.48 -33.96
C ILE A 8 -14.00 -15.06 -32.60
N PHE A 9 -14.93 -15.83 -32.03
CA PHE A 9 -15.56 -15.54 -30.74
C PHE A 9 -14.57 -15.65 -29.56
N PHE A 10 -13.70 -16.67 -29.57
CA PHE A 10 -12.65 -16.83 -28.56
C PHE A 10 -11.56 -15.76 -28.66
N LEU A 11 -11.19 -15.31 -29.87
CA LEU A 11 -10.26 -14.19 -30.03
C LEU A 11 -10.85 -12.89 -29.47
N SER A 12 -12.14 -12.60 -29.71
CA SER A 12 -12.77 -11.37 -29.18
C SER A 12 -12.81 -11.33 -27.65
N LEU A 13 -13.09 -12.45 -26.97
CA LEU A 13 -13.09 -12.50 -25.49
C LEU A 13 -11.71 -12.25 -24.89
N LEU A 14 -10.64 -12.78 -25.49
CA LEU A 14 -9.27 -12.54 -25.04
C LEU A 14 -8.83 -11.08 -25.21
N PHE A 15 -9.29 -10.42 -26.29
CA PHE A 15 -9.03 -8.99 -26.51
C PHE A 15 -9.77 -8.09 -25.50
N PHE A 16 -11.01 -8.43 -25.10
CA PHE A 16 -11.75 -7.62 -24.12
C PHE A 16 -11.15 -7.68 -22.69
N CYS A 17 -10.61 -8.82 -22.26
CA CYS A 17 -9.92 -8.91 -20.96
C CYS A 17 -8.66 -8.05 -20.91
N ALA A 18 -7.86 -8.04 -21.98
CA ALA A 18 -6.61 -7.27 -22.01
C ALA A 18 -6.84 -5.74 -22.00
N ILE A 19 -7.91 -5.25 -22.62
CA ILE A 19 -8.26 -3.82 -22.64
C ILE A 19 -8.78 -3.35 -21.28
N SER A 20 -9.50 -4.21 -20.56
CA SER A 20 -10.00 -3.92 -19.20
C SER A 20 -8.86 -3.70 -18.20
N GLU A 21 -7.82 -4.54 -18.24
CA GLU A 21 -6.67 -4.44 -17.34
C GLU A 21 -5.86 -3.15 -17.58
N ALA A 22 -5.56 -2.82 -18.84
CA ALA A 22 -4.81 -1.61 -19.19
C ALA A 22 -5.54 -0.29 -18.84
N SER A 23 -6.87 -0.33 -18.70
CA SER A 23 -7.67 0.85 -18.32
C SER A 23 -7.59 1.19 -16.83
N LYS A 24 -7.34 0.22 -15.95
CA LYS A 24 -7.36 0.40 -14.49
C LYS A 24 -6.33 1.42 -14.00
N CYS A 25 -5.17 1.47 -14.66
CA CYS A 25 -4.04 2.31 -14.27
C CYS A 25 -3.86 3.53 -15.20
N SER A 26 -4.83 3.79 -16.09
CA SER A 26 -4.77 4.96 -16.97
C SER A 26 -5.12 6.22 -16.19
N VAL A 27 -4.16 7.13 -16.08
CA VAL A 27 -4.37 8.46 -15.47
C VAL A 27 -5.18 9.43 -16.35
N LYS A 28 -5.45 9.07 -17.61
CA LYS A 28 -6.21 9.92 -18.54
C LYS A 28 -7.71 9.82 -18.29
N GLY A 29 -8.37 10.98 -18.16
CA GLY A 29 -9.83 11.06 -18.06
C GLY A 29 -10.40 10.72 -16.68
N LEU A 30 -9.57 10.78 -15.63
CA LEU A 30 -10.04 10.60 -14.26
C LEU A 30 -10.92 11.78 -13.82
N PRO A 31 -12.08 11.54 -13.19
CA PRO A 31 -12.90 12.61 -12.65
C PRO A 31 -12.20 13.28 -11.46
N GLU A 32 -12.42 14.59 -11.33
CA GLU A 32 -11.89 15.42 -10.24
C GLU A 32 -12.45 14.99 -8.88
N VAL A 33 -13.74 14.62 -8.85
CA VAL A 33 -14.42 14.11 -7.65
C VAL A 33 -14.68 12.62 -7.82
N ARG A 34 -14.19 11.81 -6.87
CA ARG A 34 -14.35 10.36 -6.84
C ARG A 34 -15.08 9.93 -5.57
N ASN A 35 -16.00 8.99 -5.71
CA ASN A 35 -16.65 8.34 -4.57
C ASN A 35 -15.72 7.24 -4.02
N ILE A 36 -15.17 7.43 -2.82
CA ILE A 36 -14.26 6.47 -2.18
C ILE A 36 -14.90 5.08 -2.03
N SER A 37 -16.22 5.03 -1.76
CA SER A 37 -16.94 3.75 -1.63
C SER A 37 -17.06 2.98 -2.95
N ALA A 38 -16.75 3.61 -4.09
CA ALA A 38 -16.74 2.97 -5.40
C ALA A 38 -15.31 2.63 -5.88
N LEU A 39 -14.27 3.01 -5.12
CA LEU A 39 -12.89 2.65 -5.45
C LEU A 39 -12.65 1.17 -5.11
N PRO A 40 -11.80 0.46 -5.89
CA PRO A 40 -11.49 -0.92 -5.61
C PRO A 40 -10.84 -1.09 -4.23
N GLN A 41 -11.20 -2.18 -3.56
CA GLN A 41 -10.62 -2.58 -2.29
C GLN A 41 -10.14 -4.02 -2.40
N SER A 42 -8.95 -4.30 -1.90
CA SER A 42 -8.38 -5.65 -1.88
C SER A 42 -7.54 -5.86 -0.62
N ASN A 43 -7.35 -7.12 -0.26
CA ASN A 43 -6.41 -7.51 0.79
C ASN A 43 -5.01 -7.80 0.23
N TYR A 44 -4.87 -7.90 -1.09
CA TYR A 44 -3.63 -8.26 -1.80
C TYR A 44 -2.92 -9.49 -1.22
N GLY A 45 -3.70 -10.50 -0.83
CA GLY A 45 -3.18 -11.73 -0.22
C GLY A 45 -2.75 -11.59 1.25
N ARG A 46 -2.93 -10.43 1.87
CA ARG A 46 -2.60 -10.16 3.27
C ARG A 46 -3.85 -10.31 4.15
N GLY A 47 -3.98 -11.45 4.82
CA GLY A 47 -5.10 -11.73 5.72
C GLY A 47 -5.30 -10.61 6.77
N GLY A 48 -6.54 -10.18 6.94
CA GLY A 48 -6.92 -9.11 7.87
C GLY A 48 -6.72 -7.68 7.35
N LEU A 49 -6.14 -7.49 6.16
CA LEU A 49 -6.05 -6.19 5.50
C LEU A 49 -7.25 -5.95 4.58
N ALA A 50 -7.76 -4.74 4.58
CA ALA A 50 -8.53 -4.16 3.49
C ALA A 50 -7.88 -2.82 3.09
N HIS A 51 -7.44 -2.70 1.84
CA HIS A 51 -6.71 -1.54 1.34
C HIS A 51 -7.40 -0.92 0.12
N THR A 52 -7.43 0.41 0.09
CA THR A 52 -7.84 1.23 -1.04
C THR A 52 -6.87 2.40 -1.20
N THR A 53 -6.24 2.54 -2.37
CA THR A 53 -5.53 3.77 -2.75
C THR A 53 -6.55 4.84 -3.12
N VAL A 54 -6.74 5.82 -2.24
CA VAL A 54 -7.74 6.90 -2.39
C VAL A 54 -7.29 7.91 -3.47
N ALA A 55 -6.00 8.26 -3.44
CA ALA A 55 -5.35 9.10 -4.43
C ALA A 55 -3.86 8.73 -4.44
N GLY A 56 -3.31 8.33 -5.58
CA GLY A 56 -1.96 7.77 -5.63
C GLY A 56 -1.24 8.00 -6.95
N SER A 57 0.05 7.69 -6.99
CA SER A 57 0.90 8.04 -8.13
C SER A 57 0.56 7.25 -9.38
N LEU A 58 0.45 5.94 -9.26
CA LEU A 58 0.23 5.07 -10.41
C LEU A 58 -1.22 5.09 -10.87
N LEU A 59 -2.17 5.06 -9.92
CA LEU A 59 -3.59 5.03 -10.23
C LEU A 59 -4.16 6.40 -10.61
N HIS A 60 -3.56 7.49 -10.12
CA HIS A 60 -4.15 8.83 -10.23
C HIS A 60 -3.17 9.94 -10.64
N GLY A 61 -1.90 9.62 -10.90
CA GLY A 61 -0.91 10.57 -11.41
C GLY A 61 -0.33 11.54 -10.37
N LEU A 62 -0.55 11.30 -9.06
CA LEU A 62 0.05 12.14 -8.01
C LEU A 62 1.58 11.95 -7.98
N LYS A 63 2.32 13.03 -7.68
CA LYS A 63 3.79 13.01 -7.74
C LYS A 63 4.47 13.22 -6.39
N GLU A 64 3.76 13.80 -5.44
CA GLU A 64 4.35 14.31 -4.21
C GLU A 64 3.77 13.63 -2.97
N VAL A 65 2.47 13.33 -3.00
CA VAL A 65 1.74 12.67 -1.91
C VAL A 65 0.86 11.55 -2.43
N GLU A 66 0.63 10.53 -1.60
CA GLU A 66 -0.31 9.46 -1.87
C GLU A 66 -1.10 9.13 -0.60
N VAL A 67 -2.37 8.78 -0.77
CA VAL A 67 -3.35 8.61 0.30
C VAL A 67 -3.96 7.22 0.21
N TRP A 68 -3.94 6.50 1.33
CA TRP A 68 -4.54 5.19 1.49
C TRP A 68 -5.63 5.21 2.54
N LEU A 69 -6.67 4.40 2.33
CA LEU A 69 -7.58 3.97 3.37
C LEU A 69 -7.29 2.50 3.65
N GLN A 70 -6.92 2.19 4.88
CA GLN A 70 -6.62 0.84 5.32
C GLN A 70 -7.47 0.46 6.52
N THR A 71 -7.93 -0.78 6.53
CA THR A 71 -8.59 -1.40 7.68
C THR A 71 -7.84 -2.68 8.04
N PHE A 72 -7.59 -2.86 9.34
CA PHE A 72 -6.93 -4.02 9.91
C PHE A 72 -7.89 -4.72 10.86
N SER A 73 -8.21 -5.99 10.59
CA SER A 73 -8.99 -6.82 11.50
C SER A 73 -8.26 -7.08 12.82
N PRO A 74 -8.95 -7.49 13.91
CA PRO A 74 -8.31 -7.87 15.17
C PRO A 74 -7.10 -8.79 14.98
N GLY A 75 -5.99 -8.44 15.64
CA GLY A 75 -4.73 -9.17 15.57
C GLY A 75 -3.92 -8.99 14.28
N SER A 76 -4.44 -8.33 13.24
CA SER A 76 -3.69 -8.06 12.00
C SER A 76 -2.89 -6.76 12.07
N GLY A 77 -2.10 -6.46 11.04
CA GLY A 77 -1.26 -5.27 11.00
C GLY A 77 -0.32 -5.22 9.80
N THR A 78 0.60 -4.27 9.82
CA THR A 78 1.70 -4.18 8.85
C THR A 78 2.78 -5.22 9.16
N PRO A 79 3.65 -5.56 8.20
CA PRO A 79 4.96 -6.13 8.56
C PRO A 79 5.78 -5.12 9.38
N ILE A 80 6.89 -5.58 9.94
CA ILE A 80 7.96 -4.68 10.41
C ILE A 80 8.65 -4.14 9.16
N HIS A 81 8.69 -2.82 9.00
CA HIS A 81 9.21 -2.24 7.77
C HIS A 81 9.74 -0.81 7.94
N ARG A 82 10.43 -0.30 6.92
CA ARG A 82 10.84 1.10 6.78
C ARG A 82 10.68 1.58 5.33
N HIS A 83 10.64 2.89 5.12
CA HIS A 83 10.64 3.54 3.81
C HIS A 83 11.28 4.93 3.88
N SER A 84 11.82 5.41 2.75
CA SER A 84 12.50 6.72 2.65
C SER A 84 11.55 7.86 2.26
N CYS A 85 10.43 7.96 2.97
CA CYS A 85 9.44 9.03 2.85
C CYS A 85 8.82 9.32 4.22
N GLU A 86 8.23 10.51 4.35
CA GLU A 86 7.33 10.83 5.45
C GLU A 86 6.05 10.01 5.31
N GLU A 87 5.51 9.55 6.45
CA GLU A 87 4.22 8.85 6.52
C GLU A 87 3.44 9.35 7.74
N VAL A 88 2.16 9.69 7.53
CA VAL A 88 1.24 10.17 8.55
C VAL A 88 0.02 9.28 8.59
N PHE A 89 -0.36 8.87 9.80
CA PHE A 89 -1.58 8.13 10.07
C PHE A 89 -2.61 9.02 10.77
N VAL A 90 -3.87 8.88 10.36
CA VAL A 90 -5.04 9.39 11.09
C VAL A 90 -5.94 8.21 11.42
N VAL A 91 -6.14 7.94 12.71
CA VAL A 91 -6.97 6.82 13.16
C VAL A 91 -8.44 7.24 13.12
N LEU A 92 -9.18 6.64 12.19
CA LEU A 92 -10.60 6.96 11.97
C LEU A 92 -11.51 6.16 12.91
N LYS A 93 -11.19 4.89 13.14
CA LYS A 93 -11.93 3.98 14.02
C LYS A 93 -11.00 2.98 14.67
N GLY A 94 -11.44 2.45 15.81
CA GLY A 94 -10.73 1.40 16.53
C GLY A 94 -9.54 1.90 17.34
N SER A 95 -8.74 0.94 17.80
CA SER A 95 -7.50 1.17 18.53
C SER A 95 -6.46 0.12 18.18
N GLY A 96 -5.21 0.37 18.55
CA GLY A 96 -4.12 -0.55 18.28
C GLY A 96 -2.81 -0.12 18.95
N THR A 97 -1.71 -0.67 18.46
CA THR A 97 -0.36 -0.35 18.93
C THR A 97 0.54 -0.01 17.74
N LEU A 98 1.23 1.12 17.82
CA LEU A 98 2.40 1.45 17.02
C LEU A 98 3.64 0.93 17.74
N TYR A 99 4.41 0.10 17.07
CA TYR A 99 5.76 -0.30 17.45
C TYR A 99 6.75 0.52 16.63
N LEU A 100 7.59 1.32 17.26
CA LEU A 100 8.53 2.21 16.59
C LEU A 100 9.94 1.99 17.14
N ALA A 101 10.89 1.72 16.26
CA ALA A 101 12.31 1.70 16.57
C ALA A 101 12.94 3.00 16.05
N PRO A 102 13.07 4.04 16.91
CA PRO A 102 13.72 5.28 16.51
C PRO A 102 15.21 5.04 16.34
N ASN A 103 15.85 5.80 15.45
CA ASN A 103 17.29 5.80 15.17
C ASN A 103 17.77 4.74 14.17
N SER A 104 17.51 5.00 12.88
CA SER A 104 18.06 4.22 11.76
C SER A 104 19.61 4.18 11.64
N HIS A 105 20.37 4.81 12.55
CA HIS A 105 21.84 4.74 12.57
C HIS A 105 22.39 3.50 13.29
N GLU A 106 21.57 2.76 14.04
CA GLU A 106 21.98 1.48 14.58
C GLU A 106 22.13 0.43 13.46
N LYS A 107 22.65 -0.76 13.79
CA LYS A 107 22.81 -1.82 12.77
C LYS A 107 21.50 -2.51 12.43
N SER A 108 20.55 -2.54 13.37
CA SER A 108 19.23 -3.15 13.28
C SER A 108 18.23 -2.33 14.08
N PRO A 109 16.91 -2.52 13.88
CA PRO A 109 15.89 -1.78 14.64
C PRO A 109 15.99 -1.95 16.17
N GLY A 110 16.29 -3.16 16.64
CA GLY A 110 16.29 -3.48 18.07
C GLY A 110 14.88 -3.47 18.68
N LYS A 111 14.80 -3.49 20.02
CA LYS A 111 13.52 -3.53 20.72
C LYS A 111 12.72 -2.24 20.44
N PRO A 112 11.49 -2.32 19.88
CA PRO A 112 10.69 -1.15 19.59
C PRO A 112 10.12 -0.51 20.86
N GLN A 113 9.84 0.78 20.77
CA GLN A 113 8.95 1.50 21.67
C GLN A 113 7.50 1.22 21.27
N GLU A 114 6.60 1.17 22.26
CA GLU A 114 5.19 0.84 22.04
C GLU A 114 4.32 2.05 22.39
N PHE A 115 3.43 2.42 21.46
CA PHE A 115 2.50 3.53 21.63
C PHE A 115 1.08 3.06 21.33
N SER A 116 0.16 3.29 22.27
CA SER A 116 -1.26 3.06 22.02
C SER A 116 -1.78 4.09 21.03
N VAL A 117 -2.49 3.62 20.00
CA VAL A 117 -3.21 4.46 19.04
C VAL A 117 -4.71 4.23 19.22
N PHE A 118 -5.51 5.28 19.04
CA PHE A 118 -6.95 5.26 19.31
C PHE A 118 -7.70 6.16 18.34
N ALA A 119 -9.01 5.96 18.17
CA ALA A 119 -9.83 6.77 17.28
C ALA A 119 -9.65 8.28 17.54
N ASN A 120 -9.58 9.05 16.45
CA ASN A 120 -9.31 10.50 16.47
C ASN A 120 -7.91 10.90 16.97
N SER A 121 -6.94 9.97 16.93
CA SER A 121 -5.51 10.27 17.11
C SER A 121 -4.77 10.34 15.76
N THR A 122 -3.60 10.97 15.77
CA THR A 122 -2.68 11.00 14.63
C THR A 122 -1.25 10.77 15.12
N PHE A 123 -0.43 10.18 14.27
CA PHE A 123 1.00 10.00 14.47
C PHE A 123 1.71 10.04 13.13
N HIS A 124 3.00 10.34 13.15
CA HIS A 124 3.85 10.30 11.97
C HIS A 124 5.03 9.36 12.22
N ILE A 125 5.51 8.73 11.16
CA ILE A 125 6.72 7.92 11.17
C ILE A 125 7.87 8.78 10.67
N PRO A 126 8.93 9.01 11.48
CA PRO A 126 10.13 9.67 10.98
C PRO A 126 10.73 8.91 9.80
N VAL A 127 11.28 9.65 8.83
CA VAL A 127 11.80 9.07 7.59
C VAL A 127 12.79 7.96 7.90
N ASN A 128 12.57 6.79 7.29
CA ASN A 128 13.43 5.61 7.35
C ASN A 128 13.50 4.89 8.72
N ASP A 129 12.72 5.30 9.72
CA ASP A 129 12.59 4.54 10.97
C ASP A 129 11.80 3.24 10.76
N ALA A 130 12.26 2.17 11.41
CA ALA A 130 11.60 0.88 11.33
C ALA A 130 10.41 0.84 12.28
N HIS A 131 9.26 0.40 11.77
CA HIS A 131 8.03 0.43 12.53
C HIS A 131 7.04 -0.67 12.11
N GLN A 132 6.03 -0.86 12.94
CA GLN A 132 4.91 -1.75 12.70
C GLN A 132 3.65 -1.18 13.35
N VAL A 133 2.54 -1.16 12.62
CA VAL A 133 1.21 -0.84 13.16
C VAL A 133 0.41 -2.13 13.27
N ARG A 134 -0.11 -2.44 14.46
CA ARG A 134 -0.98 -3.59 14.69
C ARG A 134 -2.30 -3.19 15.30
N ASN A 135 -3.37 -3.83 14.84
CA ASN A 135 -4.63 -3.86 15.57
C ASN A 135 -4.48 -4.85 16.74
N THR A 136 -4.20 -4.30 17.93
CA THR A 136 -4.14 -5.04 19.19
C THR A 136 -5.48 -5.07 19.93
N ASN A 137 -6.52 -4.45 19.36
CA ASN A 137 -7.89 -4.61 19.83
C ASN A 137 -8.45 -5.97 19.39
N GLU A 138 -9.08 -6.68 20.31
CA GLU A 138 -9.60 -8.03 20.08
C GLU A 138 -11.02 -8.06 19.47
N HIS A 139 -11.70 -6.92 19.39
CA HIS A 139 -13.14 -6.85 19.13
C HIS A 139 -13.55 -5.94 17.97
N GLU A 140 -12.74 -4.94 17.64
CA GLU A 140 -13.04 -3.98 16.59
C GLU A 140 -11.92 -3.85 15.57
N ASP A 141 -12.29 -3.49 14.34
CA ASP A 141 -11.34 -3.18 13.29
C ASP A 141 -10.65 -1.82 13.55
N LEU A 142 -9.36 -1.75 13.24
CA LEU A 142 -8.59 -0.52 13.20
C LEU A 142 -8.67 0.05 11.79
N GLN A 143 -9.28 1.22 11.62
CA GLN A 143 -9.35 1.91 10.33
C GLN A 143 -8.51 3.19 10.38
N VAL A 144 -7.64 3.33 9.40
CA VAL A 144 -6.69 4.45 9.29
C VAL A 144 -6.71 5.06 7.90
N LEU A 145 -6.59 6.39 7.85
CA LEU A 145 -6.12 7.09 6.66
C LEU A 145 -4.60 7.23 6.76
N VAL A 146 -3.89 6.87 5.70
CA VAL A 146 -2.43 6.96 5.63
C VAL A 146 -2.07 7.92 4.52
N VAL A 147 -1.13 8.83 4.78
CA VAL A 147 -0.60 9.77 3.79
C VAL A 147 0.91 9.62 3.75
N ILE A 148 1.45 9.32 2.57
CA ILE A 148 2.89 9.27 2.35
C ILE A 148 3.35 10.39 1.44
N SER A 149 4.60 10.80 1.59
CA SER A 149 5.32 11.59 0.56
C SER A 149 6.07 10.67 -0.42
N ARG A 150 6.53 11.25 -1.53
CA ARG A 150 7.41 10.60 -2.52
C ARG A 150 6.88 9.23 -3.05
N PRO A 151 5.61 9.15 -3.48
CA PRO A 151 5.05 7.92 -4.03
C PRO A 151 5.70 7.52 -5.37
N PRO A 152 5.58 6.25 -5.81
CA PRO A 152 5.05 5.12 -5.06
C PRO A 152 6.03 4.64 -3.97
N VAL A 153 5.48 4.03 -2.92
CA VAL A 153 6.24 3.64 -1.72
C VAL A 153 7.27 2.56 -2.04
N LYS A 154 8.47 2.68 -1.44
CA LYS A 154 9.56 1.70 -1.54
C LYS A 154 9.80 1.14 -0.14
N VAL A 155 9.33 -0.08 0.09
CA VAL A 155 9.25 -0.66 1.45
C VAL A 155 10.36 -1.68 1.66
N PHE A 156 11.15 -1.52 2.72
CA PHE A 156 12.09 -2.54 3.18
C PHE A 156 11.45 -3.31 4.35
N ILE A 157 11.24 -4.60 4.18
CA ILE A 157 10.60 -5.49 5.16
C ILE A 157 11.65 -6.23 5.98
N TYR A 158 11.40 -6.35 7.28
CA TYR A 158 12.19 -7.15 8.21
C TYR A 158 11.42 -8.41 8.61
N GLU A 159 12.15 -9.52 8.80
CA GLU A 159 11.58 -10.76 9.35
C GLU A 159 11.39 -10.64 10.87
N ASP A 160 12.30 -9.95 11.56
CA ASP A 160 12.19 -9.60 12.98
C ASP A 160 12.90 -8.28 13.29
N TRP A 161 12.73 -7.78 14.53
CA TRP A 161 13.27 -6.51 15.00
C TRP A 161 14.80 -6.46 15.12
N PHE A 162 15.49 -7.59 15.12
CA PHE A 162 16.95 -7.67 15.26
C PHE A 162 17.67 -7.93 13.94
N VAL A 163 16.93 -8.14 12.84
CA VAL A 163 17.48 -8.21 11.48
C VAL A 163 18.24 -6.91 11.15
N PRO A 164 19.50 -6.99 10.69
CA PRO A 164 20.25 -5.82 10.27
C PRO A 164 19.53 -5.01 9.18
N HIS A 165 19.64 -3.68 9.22
CA HIS A 165 19.03 -2.80 8.22
C HIS A 165 19.46 -3.13 6.79
N THR A 166 20.70 -3.61 6.62
CA THR A 166 21.27 -4.05 5.34
C THR A 166 20.69 -5.37 4.82
N ALA A 167 20.07 -6.17 5.68
CA ALA A 167 19.43 -7.44 5.33
C ALA A 167 17.91 -7.32 5.13
N ALA A 168 17.32 -6.14 5.38
CA ALA A 168 15.92 -5.89 5.11
C ALA A 168 15.63 -6.02 3.59
N LYS A 169 14.54 -6.70 3.26
CA LYS A 169 14.20 -7.04 1.87
C LYS A 169 13.36 -5.93 1.25
N LEU A 170 13.84 -5.35 0.15
CA LEU A 170 13.04 -4.40 -0.62
C LEU A 170 11.85 -5.13 -1.27
N LYS A 171 10.65 -4.61 -1.04
CA LYS A 171 9.43 -4.96 -1.77
C LYS A 171 8.99 -3.74 -2.59
N PHE A 172 9.30 -3.77 -3.88
CA PHE A 172 8.91 -2.77 -4.86
C PHE A 172 8.68 -3.44 -6.24
N PRO A 173 7.53 -3.23 -6.91
CA PRO A 173 6.31 -2.59 -6.41
C PRO A 173 5.81 -3.20 -5.10
N PHE A 174 5.15 -2.38 -4.27
CA PHE A 174 4.40 -2.90 -3.13
C PHE A 174 3.08 -3.51 -3.62
N TYR A 175 2.45 -4.38 -2.83
CA TYR A 175 1.40 -5.27 -3.31
C TYR A 175 0.25 -4.58 -4.07
N TRP A 176 -0.12 -3.36 -3.68
CA TRP A 176 -1.20 -2.60 -4.31
C TRP A 176 -0.80 -1.83 -5.57
N ASP A 177 0.49 -1.80 -5.89
CA ASP A 177 1.06 -1.14 -7.07
C ASP A 177 1.50 -2.13 -8.16
N GLU A 178 1.49 -3.44 -7.87
CA GLU A 178 1.97 -4.50 -8.78
C GLU A 178 1.25 -4.46 -10.14
N GLU A 179 -0.09 -4.44 -10.12
CA GLU A 179 -0.90 -4.43 -11.34
C GLU A 179 -0.61 -3.22 -12.25
N CYS A 180 -0.23 -2.07 -11.68
CA CYS A 180 0.01 -0.85 -12.47
C CYS A 180 1.45 -0.71 -12.96
N LEU A 181 2.43 -1.15 -12.18
CA LEU A 181 3.85 -1.09 -12.58
C LEU A 181 4.24 -2.17 -13.58
N GLU A 182 3.50 -3.29 -13.65
CA GLU A 182 3.70 -4.29 -14.70
C GLU A 182 3.21 -3.80 -16.09
N VAL A 183 2.38 -2.76 -16.12
CA VAL A 183 1.73 -2.23 -17.34
C VAL A 183 2.49 -1.03 -17.94
N GLU A 184 3.33 -0.33 -17.17
CA GLU A 184 4.15 0.78 -17.67
C GLU A 184 5.65 0.44 -17.74
N PRO A 185 6.37 0.70 -18.86
CA PRO A 185 7.82 0.64 -18.86
C PRO A 185 8.37 1.65 -17.83
N PRO A 186 9.43 1.31 -17.08
CA PRO A 186 9.94 2.18 -16.03
C PRO A 186 10.24 3.58 -16.59
N PRO A 187 9.83 4.66 -15.88
CA PRO A 187 10.26 6.00 -16.25
C PRO A 187 11.79 5.98 -16.34
N LYS A 188 12.34 6.49 -17.45
CA LYS A 188 13.77 6.72 -17.52
C LYS A 188 14.13 7.68 -16.41
N ASP A 189 14.92 7.23 -15.43
CA ASP A 189 15.56 8.11 -14.45
C ASP A 189 16.39 9.13 -15.24
N GLU A 190 15.93 10.38 -15.27
CA GLU A 190 16.77 11.50 -15.66
C GLU A 190 17.62 11.86 -14.44
N LEU A 191 18.86 11.37 -14.44
CA LEU A 191 19.97 11.84 -13.63
C LEU A 191 20.42 13.23 -14.07
#